data_AF-A0A7X4FEL2-F1
#
_entry.id   AF-A0A7X4FEL2-F1
#
_cell.length_a   1.000
_cell.length_b   1.000
_cell.length_c   1.000
_cell.angle_alpha   90.00
_cell.angle_beta   90.00
_cell.angle_gamma   90.00
#
_symmetry.space_group_name_H-M   'P 1'
#
loop_
_entity.id
_entity.type
_entity.pdbx_description
1 polymer ?
#
loop_
_entity_poly.entity_id
_entity_poly.type
_entity_poly.pdbx_seq_one_letter_code
_entity_poly.pdbx_strand_id
1 'polypeptide(L)'
;MNLSHFFTKNSVRSKSVHFPFGGVVFQQGQVGEAFYIVQSGRLRVIKQDENGNSTTVGYLYAGDHFGEGALLTREGHRATVRAVEDAEVLQVPKDEFFKAVRKHSDVRAYLEEQVACIAYRDFTRFLKGDVPSQAMRVLFARLKREAIEEGVTVVERGQLGQRFYLIGSGQLEAVSEDGDTVILSAGDYFGDDRDDKTVIRSRCHSVLFCIDKSDFNKLKAMIPEFDEALEKGRISRGDQGANGALFRKTRQVPEPPVDRSDEKLASNTASNVVNIRIDGEKPYVPTWFRFPFLKQHDQSDCGAACLGMICKYYKMP
;
A
#
# COMPACT_ATOMS: atom_id res chain seq x y z
N MET A 1 6.82 -17.83 -1.69
CA MET A 1 8.05 -17.62 -0.89
C MET A 1 7.78 -18.09 0.54
N ASN A 2 8.65 -18.87 1.19
CA ASN A 2 8.45 -19.29 2.58
C ASN A 2 9.21 -18.32 3.51
N LEU A 3 8.52 -17.34 4.08
CA LEU A 3 9.14 -16.31 4.91
C LEU A 3 9.61 -16.86 6.26
N SER A 4 8.93 -17.84 6.85
CA SER A 4 9.35 -18.47 8.10
C SER A 4 10.75 -19.08 7.99
N HIS A 5 10.96 -19.86 6.92
CA HIS A 5 12.27 -20.43 6.61
C HIS A 5 13.31 -19.33 6.30
N PHE A 6 12.93 -18.30 5.54
CA PHE A 6 13.82 -17.18 5.22
C PHE A 6 14.33 -16.46 6.48
N PHE A 7 13.43 -16.02 7.37
CA PHE A 7 13.82 -15.26 8.57
C PHE A 7 14.65 -16.12 9.54
N THR A 8 14.30 -17.41 9.67
CA THR A 8 15.05 -18.34 10.52
C THR A 8 16.44 -18.63 9.93
N LYS A 9 16.53 -18.95 8.63
CA LYS A 9 17.79 -19.30 7.97
C LYS A 9 18.78 -18.14 7.91
N ASN A 10 18.27 -16.92 7.71
CA ASN A 10 19.12 -15.72 7.64
C ASN A 10 19.45 -15.16 9.03
N SER A 11 19.20 -15.92 10.11
CA SER A 11 19.51 -15.55 11.49
C SER A 11 18.94 -14.19 11.89
N VAL A 12 17.77 -13.85 11.35
CA VAL A 12 17.09 -12.60 11.72
C VAL A 12 16.54 -12.77 13.14
N ARG A 13 16.93 -11.86 14.03
CA ARG A 13 16.51 -11.93 15.43
C ARG A 13 14.98 -11.87 15.51
N SER A 14 14.40 -12.90 16.08
CA SER A 14 12.96 -13.10 16.19
C SER A 14 12.64 -13.87 17.47
N LYS A 15 11.40 -13.78 17.92
CA LYS A 15 10.92 -14.45 19.14
C LYS A 15 9.61 -15.17 18.84
N SER A 16 9.47 -16.41 19.28
CA SER A 16 8.18 -17.10 19.29
C SER A 16 7.36 -16.63 20.49
N VAL A 17 6.10 -16.28 20.26
CA VAL A 17 5.18 -15.74 21.26
C VAL A 17 3.88 -16.54 21.21
N HIS A 18 3.53 -17.12 22.36
CA HIS A 18 2.26 -17.82 22.57
C HIS A 18 1.12 -16.84 22.79
N PHE A 19 0.00 -17.07 22.11
CA PHE A 19 -1.26 -16.38 22.31
C PHE A 19 -2.36 -17.41 22.61
N PRO A 20 -2.95 -17.39 23.82
CA PRO A 20 -4.07 -18.28 24.14
C PRO A 20 -5.33 -17.88 23.38
N PHE A 21 -6.37 -18.73 23.43
CA PHE A 21 -7.68 -18.39 22.88
C PHE A 21 -8.13 -16.97 23.31
N GLY A 22 -8.44 -16.14 22.32
CA GLY A 22 -8.87 -14.76 22.55
C GLY A 22 -7.74 -13.77 22.83
N GLY A 23 -6.48 -14.19 22.86
CA GLY A 23 -5.31 -13.32 22.95
C GLY A 23 -5.22 -12.37 21.75
N VAL A 24 -4.94 -11.10 21.99
CA VAL A 24 -4.83 -10.08 20.93
C VAL A 24 -3.36 -9.88 20.59
N VAL A 25 -3.00 -10.07 19.32
CA VAL A 25 -1.63 -9.82 18.84
C VAL A 25 -1.38 -8.32 18.72
N PHE A 26 -2.31 -7.62 18.08
CA PHE A 26 -2.37 -6.15 18.03
C PHE A 26 -3.79 -5.69 17.68
N GLN A 27 -4.08 -4.43 17.95
CA GLN A 27 -5.35 -3.78 17.64
C GLN A 27 -5.24 -2.86 16.43
N GLN A 28 -6.36 -2.69 15.72
CA GLN A 28 -6.50 -1.69 14.67
C GLN A 28 -6.08 -0.30 15.18
N GLY A 29 -5.32 0.44 14.37
CA GLY A 29 -4.82 1.77 14.68
C GLY A 29 -3.53 1.78 15.51
N GLN A 30 -3.13 0.68 16.16
CA GLN A 30 -1.86 0.62 16.88
C GLN A 30 -0.68 0.74 15.93
N VAL A 31 0.39 1.39 16.38
CA VAL A 31 1.64 1.53 15.63
C VAL A 31 2.28 0.16 15.41
N GLY A 32 2.73 -0.10 14.18
CA GLY A 32 3.44 -1.33 13.83
C GLY A 32 4.85 -1.36 14.42
N GLU A 33 5.08 -2.29 15.35
CA GLU A 33 6.39 -2.48 16.01
C GLU A 33 7.07 -3.81 15.61
N ALA A 34 6.35 -4.69 14.90
CA ALA A 34 6.89 -5.97 14.45
C ALA A 34 6.14 -6.52 13.23
N PHE A 35 6.83 -7.42 12.54
CA PHE A 35 6.28 -8.30 11.52
C PHE A 35 6.05 -9.69 12.13
N TYR A 36 5.01 -10.40 11.69
CA TYR A 36 4.55 -11.62 12.33
C TYR A 36 4.38 -12.75 11.32
N ILE A 37 4.66 -13.99 11.77
CA ILE A 37 4.40 -15.21 11.01
C ILE A 37 3.73 -16.22 11.94
N VAL A 38 2.59 -16.76 11.53
CA VAL A 38 1.90 -17.80 12.30
C VAL A 38 2.72 -19.10 12.19
N GLN A 39 3.13 -19.67 13.33
CA GLN A 39 3.83 -20.95 13.38
C GLN A 39 2.85 -22.10 13.58
N SER A 40 1.83 -21.90 14.42
CA SER A 40 0.74 -22.84 14.66
C SER A 40 -0.52 -22.12 15.15
N GLY A 41 -1.65 -22.83 15.13
CA GLY A 41 -2.94 -22.29 15.54
C GLY A 41 -3.60 -21.44 14.45
N ARG A 42 -4.60 -20.65 14.88
CA ARG A 42 -5.43 -19.84 14.00
C ARG A 42 -5.72 -18.48 14.61
N LEU A 43 -5.58 -17.45 13.79
CA LEU A 43 -5.90 -16.07 14.14
C LEU A 43 -7.06 -15.57 13.28
N ARG A 44 -7.85 -14.65 13.82
CA ARG A 44 -8.94 -13.96 13.13
C ARG A 44 -8.55 -12.51 12.93
N VAL A 45 -8.81 -11.99 11.73
CA VAL A 45 -8.59 -10.60 11.35
C VAL A 45 -9.92 -9.87 11.40
N ILE A 46 -9.99 -8.81 12.21
CA ILE A 46 -11.22 -8.09 12.53
C ILE A 46 -11.02 -6.62 12.15
N LYS A 47 -11.87 -6.11 11.27
CA LYS A 47 -11.88 -4.69 10.90
C LYS A 47 -13.06 -3.99 11.56
N GLN A 48 -12.79 -2.83 12.15
CA GLN A 48 -13.80 -1.96 12.71
C GLN A 48 -14.05 -0.77 11.77
N ASP A 49 -15.31 -0.47 11.49
CA ASP A 49 -15.72 0.71 10.72
C ASP A 49 -15.79 1.98 11.60
N GLU A 50 -16.09 3.13 10.99
CA GLU A 50 -16.18 4.42 11.69
C GLU A 50 -17.32 4.48 12.71
N ASN A 51 -18.35 3.63 12.55
CA ASN A 51 -19.48 3.52 13.47
C ASN A 51 -19.20 2.56 14.62
N GLY A 52 -18.02 1.94 14.65
CA GLY A 52 -17.60 0.99 15.66
C GLY A 52 -18.04 -0.46 15.38
N ASN A 53 -18.66 -0.75 14.23
CA ASN A 53 -19.07 -2.11 13.90
C ASN A 53 -17.87 -2.96 13.53
N SER A 54 -17.78 -4.15 14.13
CA SER A 54 -16.68 -5.10 13.89
C SER A 54 -17.09 -6.18 12.91
N THR A 55 -16.33 -6.31 11.82
CA THR A 55 -16.52 -7.36 10.81
C THR A 55 -15.27 -8.22 10.69
N THR A 56 -15.47 -9.52 10.53
CA THR A 56 -14.35 -10.44 10.23
C THR A 56 -14.01 -10.37 8.76
N VAL A 57 -12.74 -10.07 8.48
CA VAL A 57 -12.26 -9.93 7.11
C VAL A 57 -11.39 -11.10 6.67
N GLY A 58 -11.07 -12.02 7.58
CA GLY A 58 -10.34 -13.24 7.26
C GLY A 58 -9.83 -13.98 8.49
N TYR A 59 -9.13 -15.08 8.20
CA TYR A 59 -8.40 -15.88 9.17
C TYR A 59 -6.98 -16.10 8.66
N LEU A 60 -6.03 -16.24 9.59
CA LEU A 60 -4.63 -16.55 9.33
C LEU A 60 -4.31 -17.92 9.94
N TYR A 61 -3.52 -18.70 9.21
CA TYR A 61 -3.14 -20.06 9.53
C TYR A 61 -1.61 -20.19 9.53
N ALA A 62 -1.11 -21.33 10.01
CA ALA A 62 0.32 -21.63 10.00
C ALA A 62 0.97 -21.39 8.62
N GLY A 63 2.04 -20.60 8.61
CA GLY A 63 2.75 -20.16 7.40
C GLY A 63 2.31 -18.80 6.88
N ASP A 64 1.13 -18.30 7.25
CA ASP A 64 0.69 -16.95 6.92
C ASP A 64 1.52 -15.92 7.67
N HIS A 65 1.68 -14.76 7.06
CA HIS A 65 2.38 -13.62 7.63
C HIS A 65 1.48 -12.39 7.64
N PHE A 66 1.78 -11.46 8.55
CA PHE A 66 0.97 -10.27 8.76
C PHE A 66 1.73 -9.15 9.50
N GLY A 67 1.18 -7.94 9.46
CA GLY A 67 1.73 -6.76 10.14
C GLY A 67 2.67 -5.91 9.27
N GLU A 68 3.07 -6.41 8.10
CA GLU A 68 3.91 -5.73 7.11
C GLU A 68 3.32 -4.40 6.63
N GLY A 69 1.99 -4.30 6.51
CA GLY A 69 1.33 -3.06 6.12
C GLY A 69 1.69 -1.89 7.03
N ALA A 70 1.57 -2.06 8.36
CA ALA A 70 1.86 -0.99 9.31
C ALA A 70 3.33 -0.56 9.30
N LEU A 71 4.25 -1.51 9.03
CA LEU A 71 5.67 -1.20 8.90
C LEU A 71 5.98 -0.46 7.60
N LEU A 72 5.50 -0.98 6.47
CA LEU A 72 5.84 -0.49 5.13
C LEU A 72 5.09 0.77 4.75
N THR A 73 3.91 1.05 5.32
CA THR A 73 3.18 2.30 5.08
C THR A 73 3.39 3.34 6.17
N ARG A 74 4.08 3.00 7.27
CA ARG A 74 4.19 3.84 8.49
C ARG A 74 2.82 4.30 9.03
N GLU A 75 1.77 3.55 8.74
CA GLU A 75 0.43 3.74 9.31
C GLU A 75 0.20 2.77 10.48
N GLY A 76 -0.84 3.03 11.28
CA GLY A 76 -1.31 2.04 12.25
C GLY A 76 -1.85 0.77 11.57
N HIS A 77 -1.95 -0.31 12.33
CA HIS A 77 -2.52 -1.57 11.85
C HIS A 77 -3.94 -1.36 11.29
N ARG A 78 -4.20 -1.87 10.08
CA ARG A 78 -5.51 -1.69 9.39
C ARG A 78 -6.65 -2.53 9.94
N ALA A 79 -6.34 -3.49 10.83
CA ALA A 79 -7.27 -4.41 11.46
C ALA A 79 -6.69 -4.91 12.78
N THR A 80 -7.54 -5.45 13.64
CA THR A 80 -7.17 -6.18 14.85
C THR A 80 -6.91 -7.64 14.49
N VAL A 81 -5.87 -8.25 15.07
CA VAL A 81 -5.58 -9.68 14.93
C VAL A 81 -5.68 -10.35 16.30
N ARG A 82 -6.53 -11.39 16.39
CA ARG A 82 -6.85 -12.08 17.64
C ARG A 82 -6.81 -13.59 17.45
N ALA A 83 -6.24 -14.31 18.39
CA ALA A 83 -6.23 -15.77 18.41
C ALA A 83 -7.65 -16.34 18.63
N VAL A 84 -8.02 -17.36 17.84
CA VAL A 84 -9.29 -18.09 17.97
C VAL A 84 -9.12 -19.54 18.44
N GLU A 85 -7.88 -19.91 18.72
CA GLU A 85 -7.41 -21.12 19.39
C GLU A 85 -6.01 -20.81 19.95
N ASP A 86 -5.37 -21.73 20.65
CA ASP A 86 -3.97 -21.56 21.05
C ASP A 86 -3.08 -21.40 19.80
N ALA A 87 -2.30 -20.32 19.74
CA ALA A 87 -1.47 -19.98 18.60
C ALA A 87 -0.05 -19.62 19.01
N GLU A 88 0.92 -20.07 18.21
CA GLU A 88 2.31 -19.64 18.30
C GLU A 88 2.62 -18.72 17.12
N VAL A 89 3.19 -17.56 17.41
CA VAL A 89 3.50 -16.54 16.40
C VAL A 89 4.96 -16.14 16.51
N LEU A 90 5.69 -16.25 15.40
CA LEU A 90 7.03 -15.70 15.29
C LEU A 90 6.93 -14.18 15.10
N GLN A 91 7.47 -13.43 16.04
CA GLN A 91 7.56 -11.98 16.02
C GLN A 91 8.98 -11.54 15.59
N VAL A 92 9.06 -10.77 14.52
CA VAL A 92 10.28 -10.13 14.01
C VAL A 92 10.21 -8.64 14.33
N PRO A 93 11.03 -8.10 15.24
CA PRO A 93 11.02 -6.68 15.58
C PRO A 93 11.26 -5.80 14.35
N LYS A 94 10.63 -4.62 14.34
CA LYS A 94 10.69 -3.62 13.25
C LYS A 94 12.11 -3.39 12.70
N ASP A 95 13.09 -3.17 13.56
CA ASP A 95 14.46 -2.90 13.12
C ASP A 95 15.10 -4.10 12.40
N GLU A 96 14.81 -5.30 12.88
CA GLU A 96 15.30 -6.55 12.30
C GLU A 96 14.61 -6.85 10.98
N PHE A 97 13.31 -6.58 10.89
CA PHE A 97 12.56 -6.61 9.65
C PHE A 97 13.17 -5.67 8.61
N PHE A 98 13.40 -4.40 8.96
CA PHE A 98 13.97 -3.42 8.03
C PHE A 98 15.42 -3.75 7.63
N LYS A 99 16.23 -4.31 8.54
CA LYS A 99 17.56 -4.83 8.21
C LYS A 99 17.46 -5.98 7.20
N ALA A 100 16.51 -6.90 7.37
CA ALA A 100 16.33 -8.04 6.47
C ALA A 100 15.89 -7.60 5.06
N VAL A 101 14.86 -6.76 4.95
CA VAL A 101 14.36 -6.30 3.64
C VAL A 101 15.34 -5.39 2.90
N ARG A 102 16.22 -4.66 3.61
CA ARG A 102 17.32 -3.91 2.99
C ARG A 102 18.39 -4.82 2.38
N LYS A 103 18.69 -5.95 3.02
CA LYS A 103 19.68 -6.92 2.53
C LYS A 103 19.14 -7.81 1.43
N HIS A 104 17.82 -8.03 1.40
CA HIS A 104 17.16 -9.00 0.52
C HIS A 104 16.02 -8.31 -0.25
N SER A 105 16.37 -7.76 -1.42
CA SER A 105 15.44 -6.99 -2.27
C SER A 105 14.28 -7.82 -2.82
N ASP A 106 14.45 -9.14 -2.92
CA ASP A 106 13.40 -10.09 -3.31
C ASP A 106 12.29 -10.20 -2.24
N VAL A 107 12.66 -10.26 -0.97
CA VAL A 107 11.71 -10.24 0.16
C VAL A 107 10.96 -8.91 0.17
N ARG A 108 11.69 -7.81 0.01
CA ARG A 108 11.13 -6.47 -0.03
C ARG A 108 10.09 -6.35 -1.14
N ALA A 109 10.45 -6.71 -2.36
CA ALA A 109 9.56 -6.67 -3.52
C ALA A 109 8.32 -7.54 -3.30
N TYR A 110 8.48 -8.74 -2.74
CA TYR A 110 7.36 -9.62 -2.40
C TYR A 110 6.39 -8.98 -1.40
N LEU A 111 6.91 -8.35 -0.34
CA LEU A 111 6.05 -7.72 0.69
C LEU A 111 5.40 -6.43 0.18
N GLU A 112 6.14 -5.62 -0.58
CA GLU A 112 5.60 -4.41 -1.22
C GLU A 112 4.49 -4.75 -2.22
N GLU A 113 4.60 -5.85 -2.95
CA GLU A 113 3.52 -6.39 -3.79
C GLU A 113 2.25 -6.64 -2.98
N GLN A 114 2.37 -7.31 -1.83
CA GLN A 114 1.21 -7.61 -0.96
C GLN A 114 0.55 -6.34 -0.41
N VAL A 115 1.31 -5.26 -0.19
CA VAL A 115 0.76 -3.98 0.28
C VAL A 115 0.13 -3.18 -0.87
N ALA A 116 0.79 -3.14 -2.02
CA ALA A 116 0.30 -2.48 -3.24
C ALA A 116 -1.09 -2.99 -3.63
N CYS A 117 -1.24 -4.29 -3.53
CA CYS A 117 -2.48 -5.02 -3.59
C CYS A 117 -3.62 -4.39 -2.77
N ILE A 118 -3.38 -4.09 -1.50
CA ILE A 118 -4.36 -3.45 -0.61
C ILE A 118 -4.61 -2.01 -1.04
N ALA A 119 -3.55 -1.28 -1.42
CA ALA A 119 -3.66 0.09 -1.92
C ALA A 119 -4.54 0.19 -3.17
N TYR A 120 -4.45 -0.77 -4.10
CA TYR A 120 -5.34 -0.81 -5.27
C TYR A 120 -6.79 -0.95 -4.89
N ARG A 121 -7.09 -1.84 -3.94
CA ARG A 121 -8.46 -2.02 -3.45
C ARG A 121 -8.96 -0.73 -2.78
N ASP A 122 -8.12 -0.09 -1.99
CA ASP A 122 -8.47 1.14 -1.30
C ASP A 122 -8.69 2.30 -2.31
N PHE A 123 -7.86 2.38 -3.35
CA PHE A 123 -8.07 3.27 -4.49
C PHE A 123 -9.39 3.01 -5.22
N THR A 124 -9.72 1.74 -5.50
CA THR A 124 -11.00 1.40 -6.15
C THR A 124 -12.21 1.74 -5.30
N ARG A 125 -12.12 1.67 -3.97
CA ARG A 125 -13.22 2.13 -3.10
C ARG A 125 -13.40 3.65 -3.15
N PHE A 126 -12.30 4.37 -3.39
CA PHE A 126 -12.32 5.82 -3.47
C PHE A 126 -12.98 6.30 -4.77
N LEU A 127 -12.75 5.57 -5.87
CA LEU A 127 -13.49 5.74 -7.12
C LEU A 127 -14.96 5.41 -6.88
N LYS A 128 -15.80 6.42 -6.64
CA LYS A 128 -17.25 6.21 -6.45
C LYS A 128 -17.89 5.74 -7.76
N GLY A 129 -18.05 4.43 -7.90
CA GLY A 129 -18.74 3.78 -9.01
C GLY A 129 -18.20 2.39 -9.31
N ASP A 130 -18.97 1.59 -10.04
CA ASP A 130 -18.51 0.31 -10.57
C ASP A 130 -17.56 0.57 -11.75
N VAL A 131 -16.30 0.92 -11.47
CA VAL A 131 -15.29 1.00 -12.53
C VAL A 131 -15.15 -0.39 -13.14
N PRO A 132 -15.46 -0.57 -14.44
CA PRO A 132 -15.49 -1.90 -15.02
C PRO A 132 -14.13 -2.60 -14.84
N SER A 133 -14.13 -3.91 -14.57
CA SER A 133 -12.88 -4.66 -14.36
C SER A 133 -11.91 -4.54 -15.53
N GLN A 134 -12.44 -4.34 -16.74
CA GLN A 134 -11.66 -4.08 -17.95
C GLN A 134 -10.93 -2.73 -17.89
N ALA A 135 -11.57 -1.69 -17.37
CA ALA A 135 -10.99 -0.37 -17.18
C ALA A 135 -9.83 -0.42 -16.17
N MET A 136 -10.07 -1.06 -15.02
CA MET A 136 -9.03 -1.28 -14.01
C MET A 136 -7.85 -2.08 -14.59
N ARG A 137 -8.13 -3.08 -15.42
CA ARG A 137 -7.08 -3.86 -16.11
C ARG A 137 -6.24 -3.01 -17.06
N VAL A 138 -6.88 -2.14 -17.86
CA VAL A 138 -6.16 -1.23 -18.76
C VAL A 138 -5.32 -0.21 -17.97
N LEU A 139 -5.84 0.29 -16.85
CA LEU A 139 -5.09 1.16 -15.94
C LEU A 139 -3.86 0.44 -15.38
N PHE A 140 -4.05 -0.71 -14.72
CA PHE A 140 -2.94 -1.45 -14.10
C PHE A 140 -1.88 -1.89 -15.10
N ALA A 141 -2.28 -2.30 -16.32
CA ALA A 141 -1.33 -2.68 -17.36
C ALA A 141 -0.47 -1.51 -17.88
N ARG A 142 -0.86 -0.26 -17.63
CA ARG A 142 -0.10 0.94 -18.03
C ARG A 142 0.63 1.60 -16.88
N LEU A 143 0.35 1.23 -15.64
CA LEU A 143 1.07 1.73 -14.48
C LEU A 143 2.48 1.16 -14.46
N LYS A 144 3.47 2.04 -14.37
CA LYS A 144 4.86 1.70 -14.12
C LYS A 144 5.10 1.74 -12.62
N ARG A 145 5.77 0.73 -12.08
CA ARG A 145 6.17 0.68 -10.68
C ARG A 145 7.46 1.48 -10.51
N GLU A 146 7.49 2.41 -9.57
CA GLU A 146 8.68 3.18 -9.21
C GLU A 146 8.92 3.05 -7.70
N ALA A 147 10.13 2.65 -7.32
CA ALA A 147 10.56 2.60 -5.94
C ALA A 147 11.30 3.90 -5.61
N ILE A 148 10.85 4.59 -4.57
CA ILE A 148 11.35 5.89 -4.16
C ILE A 148 11.98 5.76 -2.78
N GLU A 149 13.22 6.20 -2.63
CA GLU A 149 13.91 6.20 -1.34
C GLU A 149 13.48 7.38 -0.45
N GLU A 150 13.69 7.24 0.86
CA GLU A 150 13.38 8.28 1.85
C GLU A 150 14.12 9.60 1.54
N GLY A 151 13.42 10.71 1.67
CA GLY A 151 13.93 12.06 1.38
C GLY A 151 13.93 12.46 -0.10
N VAL A 152 13.69 11.52 -1.03
CA VAL A 152 13.65 11.84 -2.47
C VAL A 152 12.41 12.68 -2.78
N THR A 153 12.61 13.77 -3.53
CA THR A 153 11.52 14.58 -4.09
C THR A 153 10.97 13.88 -5.33
N VAL A 154 9.68 13.50 -5.27
CA VAL A 154 8.97 12.81 -6.35
C VAL A 154 8.42 13.78 -7.37
N VAL A 155 7.95 14.95 -6.89
CA VAL A 155 7.42 16.01 -7.74
C VAL A 155 8.02 17.33 -7.29
N GLU A 156 8.73 17.99 -8.19
CA GLU A 156 9.22 19.35 -7.96
C GLU A 156 8.13 20.39 -8.25
N ARG A 157 8.36 21.62 -7.78
CA ARG A 157 7.45 22.75 -8.03
C ARG A 157 7.24 22.93 -9.54
N GLY A 158 6.00 23.09 -9.95
CA GLY A 158 5.59 23.24 -11.35
C GLY A 158 5.49 21.92 -12.14
N GLN A 159 5.83 20.77 -11.54
CA GLN A 159 5.81 19.48 -12.24
C GLN A 159 4.60 18.60 -11.89
N LEU A 160 3.80 18.98 -10.90
CA LEU A 160 2.60 18.23 -10.57
C LEU A 160 1.60 18.27 -11.73
N GLY A 161 1.02 17.12 -12.03
CA GLY A 161 0.13 16.97 -13.19
C GLY A 161 0.82 16.51 -14.47
N GLN A 162 2.16 16.42 -14.51
CA GLN A 162 2.89 15.82 -15.64
C GLN A 162 2.78 14.29 -15.67
N ARG A 163 2.56 13.67 -14.52
CA ARG A 163 2.32 12.24 -14.34
C ARG A 163 1.26 12.06 -13.27
N PHE A 164 0.46 11.02 -13.39
CA PHE A 164 -0.43 10.55 -12.34
C PHE A 164 0.29 9.50 -11.51
N TYR A 165 0.12 9.54 -10.20
CA TYR A 165 0.72 8.61 -9.25
C TYR A 165 -0.33 8.05 -8.31
N LEU A 166 -0.31 6.74 -8.11
CA LEU A 166 -1.00 6.03 -7.05
C LEU A 166 0.03 5.47 -6.07
N ILE A 167 -0.16 5.73 -4.78
CA ILE A 167 0.74 5.27 -3.73
C ILE A 167 0.41 3.81 -3.40
N GLY A 168 1.32 2.91 -3.73
CA GLY A 168 1.20 1.47 -3.42
C GLY A 168 1.60 1.13 -2.00
N SER A 169 2.70 1.71 -1.52
CA SER A 169 3.21 1.59 -0.15
C SER A 169 4.03 2.83 0.23
N GLY A 170 4.30 3.00 1.52
CA GLY A 170 5.03 4.14 2.06
C GLY A 170 4.15 5.35 2.40
N GLN A 171 4.82 6.46 2.70
CA GLN A 171 4.25 7.74 3.05
C GLN A 171 4.97 8.85 2.30
N LEU A 172 4.20 9.79 1.78
CA LEU A 172 4.69 10.98 1.12
C LEU A 172 4.15 12.22 1.84
N GLU A 173 4.90 13.29 1.80
CA GLU A 173 4.47 14.62 2.22
C GLU A 173 4.24 15.48 0.98
N ALA A 174 3.06 16.09 0.88
CA ALA A 174 2.76 17.16 -0.04
C ALA A 174 2.89 18.47 0.71
N VAL A 175 3.74 19.37 0.22
CA VAL A 175 4.01 20.67 0.83
C VAL A 175 3.57 21.77 -0.14
N SER A 176 2.66 22.63 0.31
CA SER A 176 2.16 23.76 -0.47
C SER A 176 3.18 24.90 -0.55
N GLU A 177 2.90 25.94 -1.34
CA GLU A 177 3.72 27.15 -1.36
C GLU A 177 3.74 27.89 -0.02
N ASP A 178 2.60 27.88 0.69
CA ASP A 178 2.43 28.54 1.98
C ASP A 178 3.04 27.74 3.14
N GLY A 179 3.59 26.56 2.87
CA GLY A 179 4.21 25.66 3.86
C GLY A 179 3.24 24.69 4.53
N ASP A 180 1.96 24.69 4.13
CA ASP A 180 1.01 23.69 4.59
C ASP A 180 1.47 22.30 4.15
N THR A 181 1.33 21.31 5.04
CA THR A 181 1.78 19.94 4.77
C THR A 181 0.62 18.96 4.91
N VAL A 182 0.50 18.06 3.94
CA VAL A 182 -0.43 16.93 3.98
C VAL A 182 0.33 15.62 3.78
N ILE A 183 0.03 14.64 4.63
CA ILE A 183 0.58 13.28 4.50
C ILE A 183 -0.32 12.46 3.59
N LEU A 184 0.29 11.87 2.57
CA LEU A 184 -0.33 10.95 1.63
C LEU A 184 0.19 9.54 1.90
N SER A 185 -0.70 8.56 1.89
CA SER A 185 -0.39 7.18 2.25
C SER A 185 -0.85 6.18 1.18
N ALA A 186 -0.53 4.90 1.40
CA ALA A 186 -0.92 3.81 0.51
C ALA A 186 -2.43 3.75 0.24
N GLY A 187 -2.80 3.91 -1.03
CA GLY A 187 -4.18 4.03 -1.53
C GLY A 187 -4.54 5.45 -2.00
N ASP A 188 -3.82 6.47 -1.53
CA ASP A 188 -3.94 7.84 -2.04
C ASP A 188 -3.25 7.99 -3.40
N TYR A 189 -3.65 9.02 -4.13
CA TYR A 189 -3.11 9.35 -5.44
C TYR A 189 -2.95 10.86 -5.60
N PHE A 190 -2.14 11.28 -6.58
CA PHE A 190 -1.89 12.68 -6.93
C PHE A 190 -1.49 12.83 -8.42
N GLY A 191 -1.46 14.08 -8.91
CA GLY A 191 -1.06 14.40 -10.30
C GLY A 191 -2.20 14.26 -11.33
N ASP A 192 -3.41 14.05 -10.86
CA ASP A 192 -4.63 14.14 -11.65
C ASP A 192 -5.00 15.62 -11.96
N ASP A 193 -4.67 16.55 -11.06
CA ASP A 193 -4.85 17.99 -11.24
C ASP A 193 -3.59 18.76 -11.65
N ARG A 194 -3.80 20.02 -12.05
CA ARG A 194 -2.73 20.99 -12.26
C ARG A 194 -2.65 21.88 -11.04
N ASP A 195 -1.59 21.68 -10.26
CA ASP A 195 -1.20 22.56 -9.17
C ASP A 195 0.32 22.76 -9.30
N ASP A 196 0.73 23.96 -9.67
CA ASP A 196 2.13 24.26 -9.96
C ASP A 196 2.96 24.60 -8.71
N LYS A 197 2.34 24.61 -7.52
CA LYS A 197 2.96 25.12 -6.29
C LYS A 197 3.36 24.03 -5.32
N THR A 198 2.77 22.85 -5.44
CA THR A 198 2.97 21.74 -4.50
C THR A 198 4.21 20.92 -4.83
N VAL A 199 5.01 20.63 -3.80
CA VAL A 199 6.16 19.71 -3.85
C VAL A 199 5.78 18.43 -3.14
N ILE A 200 6.16 17.28 -3.70
CA ILE A 200 5.89 15.97 -3.08
C ILE A 200 7.21 15.27 -2.78
N ARG A 201 7.39 14.84 -1.52
CA ARG A 201 8.61 14.15 -1.05
C ARG A 201 8.27 12.85 -0.36
N SER A 202 9.14 11.86 -0.52
CA SER A 202 8.98 10.58 0.16
C SER A 202 9.48 10.68 1.59
N ARG A 203 8.63 10.35 2.57
CA ARG A 203 9.01 10.33 3.99
C ARG A 203 9.62 9.01 4.43
N CYS A 204 9.50 7.98 3.63
CA CYS A 204 10.13 6.69 3.83
C CYS A 204 10.43 6.06 2.48
N HIS A 205 10.88 4.81 2.44
CA HIS A 205 10.80 4.10 1.18
C HIS A 205 9.34 3.92 0.76
N SER A 206 9.03 4.26 -0.48
CA SER A 206 7.69 4.23 -1.02
C SER A 206 7.68 3.55 -2.37
N VAL A 207 6.59 2.81 -2.65
CA VAL A 207 6.35 2.26 -3.98
C VAL A 207 5.20 3.02 -4.59
N LEU A 208 5.46 3.63 -5.75
CA LEU A 208 4.48 4.38 -6.52
C LEU A 208 4.14 3.63 -7.80
N PHE A 209 2.90 3.77 -8.23
CA PHE A 209 2.43 3.34 -9.54
C PHE A 209 2.10 4.56 -10.36
N CYS A 210 2.81 4.77 -11.45
CA CYS A 210 2.76 6.01 -12.21
C CYS A 210 2.38 5.78 -13.68
N ILE A 211 1.76 6.80 -14.28
CA ILE A 211 1.44 6.86 -15.70
C ILE A 211 1.62 8.30 -16.19
N ASP A 212 2.22 8.46 -17.37
CA ASP A 212 2.48 9.78 -17.93
C ASP A 212 1.16 10.48 -18.32
N LYS A 213 1.12 11.82 -18.22
CA LYS A 213 -0.13 12.58 -18.40
C LYS A 213 -0.80 12.32 -19.74
N SER A 214 -0.03 12.13 -20.82
CA SER A 214 -0.58 11.80 -22.13
C SER A 214 -1.34 10.48 -22.13
N ASP A 215 -0.80 9.46 -21.46
CA ASP A 215 -1.42 8.13 -21.41
C ASP A 215 -2.55 8.08 -20.40
N PHE A 216 -2.45 8.86 -19.32
CA PHE A 216 -3.55 9.08 -18.39
C PHE A 216 -4.73 9.78 -19.05
N ASN A 217 -4.49 10.83 -19.85
CA ASN A 217 -5.54 11.52 -20.59
C ASN A 217 -6.19 10.62 -21.65
N LYS A 218 -5.39 9.81 -22.37
CA LYS A 218 -5.94 8.77 -23.27
C LYS A 218 -6.80 7.78 -22.50
N LEU A 219 -6.39 7.39 -21.29
CA LEU A 219 -7.13 6.45 -20.46
C LEU A 219 -8.47 7.03 -20.00
N LYS A 220 -8.50 8.28 -19.55
CA LYS A 220 -9.74 9.02 -19.25
C LYS A 220 -10.68 9.08 -20.45
N ALA A 221 -10.13 9.38 -21.64
CA ALA A 221 -10.93 9.42 -22.87
C ALA A 221 -11.46 8.04 -23.31
N MET A 222 -10.68 6.97 -23.08
CA MET A 222 -11.09 5.60 -23.39
C MET A 222 -12.13 5.04 -22.41
N ILE A 223 -12.15 5.55 -21.17
CA ILE A 223 -13.00 5.05 -20.09
C ILE A 223 -13.62 6.26 -19.36
N PRO A 224 -14.73 6.81 -19.88
CA PRO A 224 -15.41 7.95 -19.27
C PRO A 224 -15.86 7.70 -17.83
N GLU A 225 -16.25 6.46 -17.51
CA GLU A 225 -16.68 6.06 -16.16
C GLU A 225 -15.54 6.19 -15.13
N PHE A 226 -14.30 5.98 -15.56
CA PHE A 226 -13.13 6.17 -14.70
C PHE A 226 -12.86 7.66 -14.44
N ASP A 227 -13.02 8.51 -15.46
CA ASP A 227 -12.87 9.96 -15.30
C ASP A 227 -13.96 10.54 -14.38
N GLU A 228 -15.21 10.11 -14.56
CA GLU A 228 -16.33 10.48 -13.70
C GLU A 228 -16.11 10.00 -12.25
N ALA A 229 -15.58 8.79 -12.06
CA ALA A 229 -15.29 8.26 -10.73
C ALA A 229 -14.16 9.02 -10.01
N LEU A 230 -13.12 9.46 -10.74
CA LEU A 230 -12.08 10.35 -10.21
C LEU A 230 -12.67 11.70 -9.78
N GLU A 231 -13.53 12.28 -10.61
CA GLU A 231 -14.17 13.57 -10.32
C GLU A 231 -15.09 13.49 -9.10
N LYS A 232 -15.91 12.43 -8.99
CA LYS A 232 -16.74 12.17 -7.79
C LYS A 232 -15.89 11.92 -6.55
N GLY A 233 -14.73 11.27 -6.71
CA GLY A 233 -13.74 11.08 -5.67
C GLY A 233 -13.22 12.41 -5.14
N ARG A 234 -12.79 13.32 -6.03
CA ARG A 234 -12.34 14.69 -5.68
C ARG A 234 -13.36 15.45 -4.84
N ILE A 235 -14.61 15.48 -5.29
CA ILE A 235 -15.69 16.17 -4.59
C ILE A 235 -15.86 15.62 -3.16
N SER A 236 -15.66 14.32 -2.97
CA SER A 236 -15.74 13.66 -1.66
C SER A 236 -14.56 13.98 -0.73
N ARG A 237 -13.41 14.39 -1.29
CA ARG A 237 -12.26 14.94 -0.56
C ARG A 237 -12.45 16.41 -0.14
N GLY A 238 -13.54 17.07 -0.55
CA GLY A 238 -13.81 18.48 -0.24
C GLY A 238 -13.29 19.45 -1.30
N ASP A 239 -13.07 18.96 -2.52
CA ASP A 239 -12.55 19.74 -3.65
C ASP A 239 -13.65 20.58 -4.30
N GLN A 240 -13.87 21.79 -3.79
CA GLN A 240 -14.63 22.85 -4.44
C GLN A 240 -13.90 24.18 -4.29
N GLY A 241 -12.86 24.42 -5.09
CA GLY A 241 -12.27 25.76 -5.27
C GLY A 241 -10.76 25.79 -5.49
N ALA A 242 -10.29 26.91 -6.05
CA ALA A 242 -8.99 27.16 -6.70
C ALA A 242 -7.69 27.02 -5.86
N ASN A 243 -7.72 26.38 -4.68
CA ASN A 243 -6.54 26.05 -3.88
C ASN A 243 -6.42 24.52 -3.81
N GLY A 244 -5.33 23.98 -4.36
CA GLY A 244 -5.12 22.58 -4.74
C GLY A 244 -5.78 21.51 -3.85
N ALA A 245 -6.35 20.50 -4.51
CA ALA A 245 -7.17 19.40 -3.97
C ALA A 245 -6.56 18.61 -2.80
N LEU A 246 -5.25 18.72 -2.56
CA LEU A 246 -4.54 17.98 -1.52
C LEU A 246 -4.70 18.59 -0.11
N PHE A 247 -4.94 19.91 0.02
CA PHE A 247 -4.72 20.63 1.29
C PHE A 247 -5.98 20.88 2.14
N ARG A 248 -7.18 20.42 1.74
CA ARG A 248 -8.43 20.87 2.37
C ARG A 248 -8.99 20.04 3.53
N LYS A 249 -8.25 19.08 4.08
CA LYS A 249 -8.57 18.48 5.38
C LYS A 249 -7.32 18.36 6.24
N THR A 250 -7.13 19.30 7.15
CA THR A 250 -6.25 19.14 8.31
C THR A 250 -6.73 17.95 9.13
N ARG A 251 -6.14 16.78 8.89
CA ARG A 251 -6.02 15.76 9.94
C ARG A 251 -4.73 16.13 10.67
N GLN A 252 -4.85 16.85 11.78
CA GLN A 252 -3.72 16.98 12.71
C GLN A 252 -3.37 15.56 13.17
N VAL A 253 -2.34 14.98 12.55
CA VAL A 253 -1.64 13.84 13.11
C VAL A 253 -0.62 14.44 14.08
N PRO A 254 -0.66 14.13 15.37
CA PRO A 254 0.32 14.65 16.31
C PRO A 254 1.72 14.27 15.82
N GLU A 255 2.62 15.25 15.78
CA GLU A 255 4.01 15.02 15.38
C GLU A 255 4.62 13.89 16.23
N PRO A 256 5.28 12.89 15.62
CA PRO A 256 6.05 11.95 16.40
C PRO A 256 7.15 12.72 17.15
N PRO A 257 7.48 12.34 18.39
CA PRO A 257 8.47 13.04 19.19
C PRO A 257 9.80 13.10 18.44
N VAL A 258 10.26 14.33 18.18
CA VAL A 258 11.55 14.59 17.54
C VAL A 258 12.64 14.33 18.57
N ASP A 259 13.39 13.24 18.39
CA ASP A 259 14.66 13.04 19.07
C ASP A 259 15.69 14.01 18.46
N ARG A 260 15.94 15.13 19.16
CA ARG A 260 16.87 16.20 18.74
C ARG A 260 18.32 15.88 19.14
N SER A 261 18.79 14.68 18.85
CA SER A 261 20.18 14.29 19.14
C SER A 261 21.14 14.42 17.96
N ASP A 262 20.68 14.65 16.72
CA ASP A 262 21.57 14.77 15.56
C ASP A 262 21.33 16.05 14.73
N GLU A 263 21.53 17.22 15.35
CA GLU A 263 21.71 18.49 14.63
C GLU A 263 23.19 18.89 14.68
N LYS A 264 24.01 18.32 13.78
CA LYS A 264 25.31 18.86 13.31
C LYS A 264 26.02 17.92 12.32
N LEU A 265 25.59 17.92 11.06
CA LEU A 265 26.36 17.61 9.82
C LEU A 265 25.31 17.48 8.69
N ALA A 266 25.37 18.10 7.52
CA ALA A 266 26.39 18.86 6.85
C ALA A 266 25.71 19.81 5.84
N SER A 267 26.21 21.04 5.79
CA SER A 267 26.16 21.87 4.60
C SER A 267 27.03 21.25 3.49
N ASN A 268 26.67 21.54 2.24
CA ASN A 268 27.35 21.22 0.97
C ASN A 268 27.13 19.81 0.43
N THR A 269 26.23 19.68 -0.56
CA THR A 269 26.69 19.38 -1.93
C THR A 269 25.64 19.83 -2.95
N ALA A 270 26.09 20.64 -3.90
CA ALA A 270 25.37 21.01 -5.11
C ALA A 270 25.29 19.81 -6.08
N SER A 271 24.27 19.86 -6.95
CA SER A 271 24.24 19.26 -8.30
C SER A 271 24.63 17.79 -8.42
N ASN A 272 23.63 16.91 -8.41
CA ASN A 272 23.67 15.67 -9.19
C ASN A 272 22.23 15.24 -9.52
N VAL A 273 21.67 15.82 -10.58
CA VAL A 273 20.47 15.29 -11.24
C VAL A 273 20.90 14.01 -11.93
N VAL A 274 20.63 12.86 -11.30
CA VAL A 274 20.84 11.56 -11.94
C VAL A 274 19.66 11.32 -12.88
N ASN A 275 19.88 11.56 -14.17
CA ASN A 275 19.00 11.09 -15.24
C ASN A 275 19.06 9.56 -15.31
N ILE A 276 18.20 8.88 -14.55
CA ILE A 276 18.06 7.42 -14.66
C ILE A 276 17.10 7.13 -15.81
N ARG A 277 17.64 6.74 -16.97
CA ARG A 277 16.87 6.05 -18.02
C ARG A 277 16.83 4.56 -17.68
N ILE A 278 15.64 3.99 -17.53
CA ILE A 278 15.43 2.54 -17.43
C ILE A 278 14.57 2.11 -18.60
N ASP A 279 15.23 1.66 -19.67
CA ASP A 279 14.60 0.96 -20.78
C ASP A 279 14.42 -0.52 -20.39
N GLY A 280 13.19 -1.06 -20.52
CA GLY A 280 12.99 -2.52 -20.66
C GLY A 280 12.04 -3.23 -19.70
N GLU A 281 11.32 -2.56 -18.79
CA GLU A 281 10.39 -3.28 -17.91
C GLU A 281 9.09 -3.70 -18.62
N LYS A 282 8.74 -4.99 -18.51
CA LYS A 282 7.44 -5.54 -18.91
C LYS A 282 6.35 -4.87 -18.05
N PRO A 283 5.14 -4.61 -18.60
CA PRO A 283 4.04 -4.02 -17.85
C PRO A 283 3.77 -4.81 -16.56
N TYR A 284 3.57 -4.09 -15.47
CA TYR A 284 3.27 -4.68 -14.17
C TYR A 284 1.92 -5.42 -14.23
N VAL A 285 1.93 -6.71 -13.88
CA VAL A 285 0.72 -7.54 -13.79
C VAL A 285 0.70 -8.13 -12.38
N PRO A 286 -0.20 -7.67 -11.48
CA PRO A 286 -0.25 -8.17 -10.11
C PRO A 286 -0.37 -9.70 -10.05
N THR A 287 0.16 -10.34 -9.02
CA THR A 287 0.15 -11.82 -8.96
C THR A 287 -1.28 -12.43 -8.92
N TRP A 288 -2.27 -11.69 -8.41
CA TRP A 288 -3.69 -12.07 -8.45
C TRP A 288 -4.39 -11.81 -9.79
N PHE A 289 -3.73 -11.12 -10.73
CA PHE A 289 -4.20 -10.94 -12.11
C PHE A 289 -3.98 -12.20 -12.97
N ARG A 290 -3.34 -13.24 -12.40
CA ARG A 290 -3.11 -14.52 -13.07
C ARG A 290 -4.38 -15.34 -13.27
N PHE A 291 -5.49 -14.98 -12.61
CA PHE A 291 -6.78 -15.65 -12.73
C PHE A 291 -7.88 -14.64 -13.06
N PRO A 292 -8.86 -14.97 -13.92
CA PRO A 292 -10.00 -14.10 -14.20
C PRO A 292 -10.87 -13.93 -12.94
N PHE A 293 -11.32 -12.69 -12.67
CA PHE A 293 -12.34 -12.44 -11.65
C PHE A 293 -13.65 -13.08 -12.08
N LEU A 294 -14.10 -14.07 -11.32
CA LEU A 294 -15.36 -14.77 -11.53
C LEU A 294 -16.44 -14.11 -10.67
N LYS A 295 -17.57 -13.79 -11.28
CA LYS A 295 -18.70 -13.18 -10.59
C LYS A 295 -19.27 -14.21 -9.61
N GLN A 296 -19.15 -13.92 -8.32
CA GLN A 296 -19.76 -14.72 -7.27
C GLN A 296 -21.28 -14.64 -7.44
N HIS A 297 -21.93 -15.79 -7.68
CA HIS A 297 -23.37 -15.84 -7.94
C HIS A 297 -24.18 -16.03 -6.65
N ASP A 298 -23.59 -16.66 -5.62
CA ASP A 298 -24.25 -16.86 -4.32
C ASP A 298 -23.25 -16.89 -3.14
N GLN A 299 -23.76 -16.69 -1.91
CA GLN A 299 -22.99 -16.78 -0.67
C GLN A 299 -22.53 -18.21 -0.34
N SER A 300 -23.04 -19.22 -1.04
CA SER A 300 -22.64 -20.63 -0.92
C SER A 300 -21.48 -21.06 -1.83
N ASP A 301 -21.01 -20.20 -2.75
CA ASP A 301 -19.85 -20.45 -3.62
C ASP A 301 -18.52 -20.28 -2.88
N CYS A 302 -18.22 -21.12 -1.89
CA CYS A 302 -16.94 -21.09 -1.17
C CYS A 302 -16.00 -22.23 -1.61
N GLY A 303 -14.81 -21.85 -2.11
CA GLY A 303 -13.64 -22.72 -2.33
C GLY A 303 -13.75 -23.75 -3.47
N ALA A 304 -14.74 -24.64 -3.41
CA ALA A 304 -14.88 -25.77 -4.32
C ALA A 304 -15.20 -25.34 -5.77
N ALA A 305 -16.02 -24.30 -5.95
CA ALA A 305 -16.31 -23.74 -7.27
C ALA A 305 -15.07 -23.09 -7.91
N CYS A 306 -14.28 -22.34 -7.13
CA CYS A 306 -13.02 -21.76 -7.58
C CYS A 306 -11.99 -22.86 -7.93
N LEU A 307 -11.87 -23.90 -7.11
CA LEU A 307 -10.97 -25.02 -7.37
C LEU A 307 -11.41 -25.80 -8.62
N GLY A 308 -12.71 -26.07 -8.78
CA GLY A 308 -13.25 -26.74 -9.97
C GLY A 308 -13.01 -25.96 -11.26
N MET A 309 -13.09 -24.63 -11.22
CA MET A 309 -12.79 -23.78 -12.37
C MET A 309 -11.30 -23.74 -12.71
N ILE A 310 -10.42 -23.73 -11.69
CA ILE A 310 -8.96 -23.81 -11.88
C ILE A 310 -8.58 -25.18 -12.46
N CYS A 311 -9.10 -26.28 -11.92
CA CYS A 311 -8.82 -27.62 -12.41
C CYS A 311 -9.28 -27.78 -13.87
N LYS A 312 -10.48 -27.27 -14.20
CA LYS A 312 -11.01 -27.31 -15.58
C LYS A 312 -10.16 -26.50 -16.57
N TYR A 313 -9.67 -25.32 -16.19
CA TYR A 313 -8.83 -24.48 -17.05
C TYR A 313 -7.46 -25.10 -17.33
N TYR A 314 -6.84 -25.71 -16.32
CA TYR A 314 -5.53 -26.37 -16.44
C TYR A 314 -5.62 -27.85 -16.85
N LYS A 315 -6.81 -28.37 -17.14
CA LYS A 315 -7.07 -29.80 -17.41
C LYS A 315 -6.49 -30.73 -16.34
N MET A 316 -6.50 -30.28 -15.09
CA MET A 316 -6.15 -31.12 -13.95
C MET A 316 -7.35 -32.02 -13.63
N PRO A 317 -7.13 -33.31 -13.32
CA PRO A 317 -8.21 -34.24 -13.01
C PRO A 317 -8.99 -33.84 -11.76
#